data_AF-A0A959AN77-F1
#
_entry.id   AF-A0A959AN77-F1
#
_cell.length_a   1.000
_cell.length_b   1.000
_cell.length_c   1.000
_cell.angle_alpha   90.00
_cell.angle_beta   90.00
_cell.angle_gamma   90.00
#
_symmetry.space_group_name_H-M   'P 1'
#
loop_
_entity.id
_entity.type
_entity.pdbx_description
1 polymer ?
#
loop_
_entity_poly.entity_id
_entity_poly.type
_entity_poly.pdbx_seq_one_letter_code
_entity_poly.pdbx_strand_id
1 'polypeptide(L)'
;NVTNMLFMFNSTSSFDQDLGSWNLNPSVNIMYLLDNSGLSIANYDNTLIGWESQGISGLSLGAAGLEYCTGEPARTSLINNYGWFISGDALNCPAIPSFISTWKTDNPGTSSPTEITIPTFPGETYNYDVDWNNDGTFDEFGLTGDVTHDFGAAGTYTIRIRGTFPRIYFDSGIDQTKILSIDQWGDIIWSSMNGAFANCSNLTYNATDAPDLTTV
;
A
#
# COMPACT_ATOMS: atom_id res chain seq x y z
N ASN A 1 26.28 -22.50 -12.33
CA ASN A 1 26.03 -21.91 -11.00
C ASN A 1 26.91 -20.69 -10.82
N VAL A 2 26.31 -19.52 -10.65
CA VAL A 2 27.05 -18.30 -10.27
C VAL A 2 27.37 -18.41 -8.78
N THR A 3 28.62 -18.19 -8.40
CA THR A 3 29.09 -18.29 -7.00
C THR A 3 29.62 -16.97 -6.46
N ASN A 4 29.71 -15.93 -7.30
CA ASN A 4 30.21 -14.62 -6.91
C ASN A 4 29.43 -13.52 -7.63
N MET A 5 28.80 -12.65 -6.85
CA MET A 5 28.04 -11.47 -7.26
C MET A 5 28.46 -10.22 -6.46
N LEU A 6 29.66 -10.25 -5.86
CA LEU A 6 30.25 -9.11 -5.15
C LEU A 6 30.15 -7.84 -6.00
N PHE A 7 29.63 -6.77 -5.41
CA PHE A 7 29.50 -5.43 -6.01
C PHE A 7 28.67 -5.35 -7.31
N MET A 8 27.91 -6.38 -7.70
CA MET A 8 27.26 -6.40 -9.02
C MET A 8 26.32 -5.21 -9.28
N PHE A 9 25.62 -4.70 -8.25
CA PHE A 9 24.79 -3.50 -8.32
C PHE A 9 25.27 -2.37 -7.40
N ASN A 10 26.53 -2.42 -6.95
CA ASN A 10 27.06 -1.38 -6.09
C ASN A 10 27.07 -0.02 -6.80
N SER A 11 26.57 1.01 -6.12
CA SER A 11 26.49 2.40 -6.62
C SER A 11 25.70 2.54 -7.93
N THR A 12 24.79 1.61 -8.22
CA THR A 12 23.91 1.67 -9.40
C THR A 12 22.64 2.44 -9.08
N SER A 13 22.75 3.75 -8.90
CA SER A 13 21.66 4.62 -8.40
C SER A 13 20.41 4.71 -9.28
N SER A 14 20.44 4.18 -10.50
CA SER A 14 19.28 4.11 -11.41
C SER A 14 18.73 2.68 -11.56
N PHE A 15 19.31 1.70 -10.85
CA PHE A 15 18.86 0.32 -10.90
C PHE A 15 17.72 0.09 -9.92
N ASP A 16 16.50 -0.02 -10.45
CA ASP A 16 15.28 -0.23 -9.67
C ASP A 16 14.47 -1.40 -10.26
N GLN A 17 14.89 -2.64 -9.97
CA GLN A 17 14.24 -3.85 -10.48
C GLN A 17 14.06 -4.88 -9.37
N ASP A 18 12.90 -5.51 -9.31
CA ASP A 18 12.63 -6.64 -8.39
C ASP A 18 13.53 -7.85 -8.70
N LEU A 19 14.30 -8.29 -7.69
CA LEU A 19 15.19 -9.44 -7.74
C LEU A 19 14.64 -10.68 -7.02
N GLY A 20 13.42 -10.62 -6.47
CA GLY A 20 12.82 -11.68 -5.66
C GLY A 20 12.67 -13.01 -6.41
N SER A 21 12.57 -12.96 -7.74
CA SER A 21 12.52 -14.15 -8.60
C SER A 21 13.87 -14.82 -8.86
N TRP A 22 14.99 -14.24 -8.40
CA TRP A 22 16.32 -14.79 -8.65
C TRP A 22 16.59 -15.99 -7.74
N ASN A 23 16.80 -17.15 -8.35
CA ASN A 23 17.24 -18.35 -7.64
C ASN A 23 18.73 -18.23 -7.27
N LEU A 24 19.02 -18.03 -5.98
CA LEU A 24 20.38 -17.87 -5.50
C LEU A 24 21.07 -19.23 -5.34
N ASN A 25 22.37 -19.27 -5.64
CA ASN A 25 23.19 -20.41 -5.25
C ASN A 25 23.44 -20.34 -3.72
N PRO A 26 23.25 -21.41 -2.93
CA PRO A 26 23.45 -21.36 -1.47
C PRO A 26 24.86 -20.97 -1.00
N SER A 27 25.85 -21.00 -1.88
CA SER A 27 27.24 -20.59 -1.63
C SER A 27 27.63 -19.32 -2.39
N VAL A 28 26.66 -18.55 -2.90
CA VAL A 28 26.93 -17.30 -3.61
C VAL A 28 27.48 -16.23 -2.66
N ASN A 29 28.51 -15.51 -3.09
CA ASN A 29 28.94 -14.30 -2.41
C ASN A 29 28.16 -13.08 -2.93
N ILE A 30 27.30 -12.50 -2.07
CA ILE A 30 26.49 -11.30 -2.36
C ILE A 30 26.85 -10.12 -1.44
N MET A 31 28.07 -10.13 -0.89
CA MET A 31 28.56 -9.03 -0.08
C MET A 31 28.63 -7.76 -0.95
N TYR A 32 28.13 -6.63 -0.42
CA TYR A 32 28.04 -5.34 -1.12
C TYR A 32 27.24 -5.35 -2.43
N LEU A 33 26.40 -6.38 -2.65
CA LEU A 33 25.65 -6.53 -3.89
C LEU A 33 24.79 -5.30 -4.19
N LEU A 34 24.07 -4.77 -3.19
CA LEU A 34 23.04 -3.74 -3.36
C LEU A 34 23.41 -2.38 -2.75
N ASP A 35 24.62 -2.25 -2.20
CA ASP A 35 25.09 -1.00 -1.58
C ASP A 35 24.98 0.20 -2.54
N ASN A 36 24.25 1.23 -2.12
CA ASN A 36 23.96 2.46 -2.85
C ASN A 36 23.34 2.21 -4.25
N SER A 37 22.59 1.11 -4.40
CA SER A 37 21.74 0.89 -5.58
C SER A 37 20.49 1.76 -5.53
N GLY A 38 19.80 1.88 -6.67
CA GLY A 38 18.57 2.67 -6.82
C GLY A 38 17.28 1.91 -6.53
N LEU A 39 17.33 0.78 -5.81
CA LEU A 39 16.15 -0.02 -5.52
C LEU A 39 15.13 0.79 -4.71
N SER A 40 13.92 0.91 -5.24
CA SER A 40 12.77 1.41 -4.50
C SER A 40 12.43 0.49 -3.32
N ILE A 41 11.75 1.05 -2.30
CA ILE A 41 11.26 0.28 -1.14
C ILE A 41 10.49 -0.96 -1.60
N ALA A 42 9.58 -0.81 -2.58
CA ALA A 42 8.79 -1.92 -3.10
C ALA A 42 9.64 -3.03 -3.75
N ASN A 43 10.62 -2.67 -4.58
CA ASN A 43 11.48 -3.68 -5.23
C ASN A 43 12.46 -4.32 -4.24
N TYR A 44 12.95 -3.59 -3.23
CA TYR A 44 13.77 -4.17 -2.17
C TYR A 44 12.95 -5.10 -1.26
N ASP A 45 11.73 -4.70 -0.88
CA ASP A 45 10.79 -5.53 -0.11
C ASP A 45 10.49 -6.85 -0.84
N ASN A 46 10.11 -6.78 -2.13
CA ASN A 46 9.87 -7.97 -2.96
C ASN A 46 11.12 -8.86 -3.09
N THR A 47 12.31 -8.25 -3.17
CA THR A 47 13.58 -8.98 -3.19
C THR A 47 13.81 -9.76 -1.90
N LEU A 48 13.63 -9.14 -0.74
CA LEU A 48 13.75 -9.79 0.57
C LEU A 48 12.74 -10.92 0.74
N ILE A 49 11.48 -10.69 0.36
CA ILE A 49 10.40 -11.69 0.40
C ILE A 49 10.74 -12.89 -0.50
N GLY A 50 11.16 -12.64 -1.74
CA GLY A 50 11.53 -13.70 -2.69
C GLY A 50 12.72 -14.53 -2.21
N TRP A 51 13.74 -13.91 -1.63
CA TRP A 51 14.92 -14.63 -1.12
C TRP A 51 14.64 -15.38 0.18
N GLU A 52 13.79 -14.87 1.06
CA GLU A 52 13.36 -15.56 2.28
C GLU A 52 12.68 -16.90 1.95
N SER A 53 11.83 -16.90 0.92
CA SER A 53 11.10 -18.11 0.49
C SER A 53 12.01 -19.26 0.02
N GLN A 54 13.28 -18.98 -0.32
CA GLN A 54 14.24 -19.98 -0.76
C GLN A 54 14.90 -20.74 0.40
N GLY A 55 14.80 -20.24 1.64
CA GLY A 55 15.33 -20.90 2.84
C GLY A 55 16.85 -21.09 2.85
N ILE A 56 17.59 -20.27 2.10
CA ILE A 56 19.06 -20.29 2.06
C ILE A 56 19.60 -19.68 3.34
N SER A 57 20.66 -20.26 3.92
CA SER A 57 21.23 -19.78 5.19
C SER A 57 22.62 -19.15 5.04
N GLY A 58 22.95 -18.21 5.93
CA GLY A 58 24.32 -17.74 6.17
C GLY A 58 24.92 -16.80 5.12
N LEU A 59 24.10 -16.16 4.28
CA LEU A 59 24.59 -15.15 3.33
C LEU A 59 24.82 -13.80 4.00
N SER A 60 25.71 -12.99 3.42
CA SER A 60 25.97 -11.60 3.85
C SER A 60 25.60 -10.64 2.72
N LEU A 61 24.59 -9.81 2.96
CA LEU A 61 24.07 -8.83 2.02
C LEU A 61 24.46 -7.41 2.45
N GLY A 62 25.13 -6.69 1.55
CA GLY A 62 25.28 -5.24 1.67
C GLY A 62 24.12 -4.54 0.97
N ALA A 63 23.40 -3.70 1.71
CA ALA A 63 22.25 -2.93 1.27
C ALA A 63 22.34 -1.46 1.75
N ALA A 64 23.55 -0.91 1.84
CA ALA A 64 23.78 0.47 2.28
C ALA A 64 22.92 1.48 1.50
N GLY A 65 22.15 2.32 2.21
CA GLY A 65 21.33 3.37 1.59
C GLY A 65 20.01 2.89 1.00
N LEU A 66 19.66 1.61 1.18
CA LEU A 66 18.32 1.10 0.86
C LEU A 66 17.37 1.21 2.04
N GLU A 67 16.10 1.25 1.72
CA GLU A 67 15.01 1.35 2.69
C GLU A 67 14.00 0.23 2.44
N TYR A 68 13.43 -0.32 3.51
CA TYR A 68 12.43 -1.39 3.45
C TYR A 68 11.20 -1.02 4.29
N CYS A 69 10.06 -1.60 3.92
CA CYS A 69 8.82 -1.49 4.68
C CYS A 69 8.10 -2.83 4.81
N THR A 70 7.31 -3.25 3.81
CA THR A 70 6.47 -4.46 3.90
C THR A 70 7.30 -5.74 3.91
N GLY A 71 8.57 -5.68 3.53
CA GLY A 71 9.54 -6.75 3.62
C GLY A 71 10.13 -6.97 5.03
N GLU A 72 9.75 -6.18 6.04
CA GLU A 72 10.25 -6.31 7.42
C GLU A 72 10.13 -7.75 7.98
N PRO A 73 9.00 -8.48 7.82
CA PRO A 73 8.90 -9.86 8.32
C PRO A 73 9.91 -10.79 7.63
N ALA A 74 10.07 -10.66 6.32
CA ALA A 74 11.01 -11.46 5.54
C ALA A 74 12.47 -11.16 5.92
N ARG A 75 12.83 -9.87 6.03
CA ARG A 75 14.15 -9.43 6.48
C ARG A 75 14.47 -9.97 7.88
N THR A 76 13.50 -9.92 8.79
CA THR A 76 13.63 -10.46 10.15
C THR A 76 13.84 -11.98 10.14
N SER A 77 13.11 -12.72 9.30
CA SER A 77 13.28 -14.16 9.11
C SER A 77 14.66 -14.52 8.53
N LEU A 78 15.12 -13.79 7.51
CA LEU A 78 16.46 -13.96 6.92
C LEU A 78 17.57 -13.87 7.99
N ILE A 79 17.48 -12.88 8.89
CA ILE A 79 18.46 -12.70 9.96
C ILE A 79 18.29 -13.76 11.06
N ASN A 80 17.10 -13.89 11.62
CA ASN A 80 16.88 -14.67 12.85
C ASN A 80 16.78 -16.18 12.60
N ASN A 81 16.15 -16.59 11.49
CA ASN A 81 15.89 -17.99 11.18
C ASN A 81 16.94 -18.57 10.23
N TYR A 82 17.41 -17.76 9.28
CA TYR A 82 18.37 -18.21 8.26
C TYR A 82 19.81 -17.71 8.50
N GLY A 83 20.05 -16.92 9.55
CA GLY A 83 21.39 -16.51 9.96
C GLY A 83 22.09 -15.59 8.96
N TRP A 84 21.34 -14.83 8.18
CA TRP A 84 21.91 -13.83 7.28
C TRP A 84 22.49 -12.65 8.05
N PHE A 85 23.51 -12.03 7.47
CA PHE A 85 23.97 -10.69 7.87
C PHE A 85 23.52 -9.67 6.82
N ILE A 86 22.55 -8.84 7.17
CA ILE A 86 22.07 -7.73 6.32
C ILE A 86 22.45 -6.43 7.00
N SER A 87 23.08 -5.51 6.27
CA SER A 87 23.58 -4.25 6.82
C SER A 87 23.43 -3.07 5.88
N GLY A 88 23.26 -1.88 6.48
CA GLY A 88 23.23 -0.61 5.77
C GLY A 88 21.84 -0.17 5.29
N ASP A 89 20.83 -1.04 5.38
CA ASP A 89 19.44 -0.71 5.13
C ASP A 89 18.73 -0.18 6.38
N ALA A 90 17.59 0.47 6.18
CA ALA A 90 16.77 1.02 7.27
C ALA A 90 15.27 0.77 7.04
N LEU A 91 14.53 0.57 8.13
CA LEU A 91 13.07 0.56 8.09
C LEU A 91 12.58 1.98 7.78
N ASN A 92 11.91 2.15 6.65
CA ASN A 92 11.19 3.37 6.32
C ASN A 92 9.86 2.98 5.65
N CYS A 93 8.77 3.18 6.38
CA CYS A 93 7.41 3.01 5.88
C CYS A 93 6.81 4.40 5.69
N PRO A 94 7.13 5.12 4.59
CA PRO A 94 6.48 6.39 4.33
C PRO A 94 4.97 6.14 4.25
N ALA A 95 4.18 6.99 4.91
CA ALA A 95 2.74 6.94 4.77
C ALA A 95 2.41 7.04 3.28
N ILE A 96 1.75 6.01 2.73
CA ILE A 96 1.25 6.07 1.36
C ILE A 96 0.19 7.17 1.38
N PRO A 97 0.40 8.33 0.72
CA PRO A 97 -0.63 9.35 0.65
C PRO A 97 -1.85 8.69 0.04
N SER A 98 -2.92 8.62 0.83
CA SER A 98 -4.14 7.89 0.52
C SER A 98 -5.30 8.71 1.04
N PHE A 99 -6.44 8.61 0.38
CA PHE A 99 -7.68 9.09 0.93
C PHE A 99 -8.12 8.13 2.04
N ILE A 100 -8.13 8.62 3.29
CA ILE A 100 -8.46 7.83 4.48
C ILE A 100 -9.80 8.31 5.03
N SER A 101 -10.70 7.37 5.26
CA SER A 101 -12.02 7.64 5.83
C SER A 101 -12.45 6.54 6.78
N THR A 102 -13.27 6.91 7.77
CA THR A 102 -13.84 5.98 8.74
C THR A 102 -15.33 5.82 8.52
N TRP A 103 -15.80 4.57 8.58
CA TRP A 103 -17.15 4.15 8.28
C TRP A 103 -17.71 3.28 9.39
N LYS A 104 -19.03 3.25 9.54
CA LYS A 104 -19.75 2.40 10.46
C LYS A 104 -20.81 1.59 9.70
N THR A 105 -20.58 0.29 9.59
CA THR A 105 -21.33 -0.61 8.69
C THR A 105 -22.80 -0.76 9.08
N ASP A 106 -23.11 -0.66 10.38
CA ASP A 106 -24.44 -0.85 10.95
C ASP A 106 -25.28 0.45 11.04
N ASN A 107 -24.77 1.57 10.53
CA ASN A 107 -25.60 2.75 10.28
C ASN A 107 -26.57 2.51 9.10
N PRO A 108 -27.71 3.21 9.03
CA PRO A 108 -28.64 3.07 7.91
C PRO A 108 -28.00 3.33 6.55
N GLY A 109 -28.22 2.43 5.60
CA GLY A 109 -27.68 2.53 4.25
C GLY A 109 -28.31 1.49 3.33
N THR A 110 -27.83 1.44 2.10
CA THR A 110 -28.28 0.51 1.07
C THR A 110 -27.63 -0.87 1.21
N SER A 111 -26.39 -0.95 1.72
CA SER A 111 -25.69 -2.22 1.96
C SER A 111 -26.03 -2.82 3.34
N SER A 112 -25.70 -4.11 3.53
CA SER A 112 -26.01 -4.85 4.76
C SER A 112 -25.27 -4.29 5.99
N PRO A 113 -25.69 -4.61 7.23
CA PRO A 113 -25.05 -4.08 8.45
C PRO A 113 -23.59 -4.47 8.70
N THR A 114 -23.04 -5.40 7.92
CA THR A 114 -21.62 -5.80 7.93
C THR A 114 -20.86 -5.28 6.72
N GLU A 115 -21.52 -4.49 5.87
CA GLU A 115 -21.00 -4.02 4.60
C GLU A 115 -20.91 -2.50 4.53
N ILE A 116 -20.03 -2.01 3.65
CA ILE A 116 -20.11 -0.67 3.08
C ILE A 116 -19.99 -0.75 1.57
N THR A 117 -20.57 0.23 0.88
CA THR A 117 -20.34 0.48 -0.55
C THR A 117 -19.67 1.82 -0.72
N ILE A 118 -18.56 1.86 -1.46
CA ILE A 118 -17.89 3.08 -1.89
C ILE A 118 -18.52 3.51 -3.21
N PRO A 119 -19.29 4.63 -3.25
CA PRO A 119 -19.97 5.03 -4.47
C PRO A 119 -19.09 5.90 -5.37
N THR A 120 -19.16 5.65 -6.67
CA THR A 120 -18.44 6.33 -7.75
C THR A 120 -19.42 7.00 -8.72
N PHE A 121 -18.94 7.94 -9.52
CA PHE A 121 -19.73 8.59 -10.55
C PHE A 121 -19.48 7.93 -11.92
N PRO A 122 -20.48 7.32 -12.59
CA PRO A 122 -20.27 6.59 -13.85
C PRO A 122 -19.69 7.40 -15.02
N GLY A 123 -19.66 8.73 -14.93
CA GLY A 123 -19.09 9.61 -15.97
C GLY A 123 -17.60 9.90 -15.82
N GLU A 124 -16.93 9.33 -14.81
CA GLU A 124 -15.49 9.50 -14.56
C GLU A 124 -14.72 8.18 -14.78
N THR A 125 -13.40 8.27 -14.94
CA THR A 125 -12.53 7.10 -15.08
C THR A 125 -11.91 6.75 -13.75
N TYR A 126 -12.06 5.50 -13.32
CA TYR A 126 -11.53 4.98 -12.07
C TYR A 126 -10.50 3.89 -12.33
N ASN A 127 -9.47 3.85 -11.50
CA ASN A 127 -8.51 2.76 -11.40
C ASN A 127 -7.85 2.88 -10.03
N TYR A 128 -8.50 2.34 -9.01
CA TYR A 128 -8.11 2.53 -7.61
C TYR A 128 -7.99 1.20 -6.87
N ASP A 129 -7.22 1.23 -5.78
CA ASP A 129 -7.04 0.11 -4.86
C ASP A 129 -7.63 0.48 -3.49
N VAL A 130 -8.07 -0.51 -2.73
CA VAL A 130 -8.61 -0.33 -1.37
C VAL A 130 -7.86 -1.22 -0.37
N ASP A 131 -7.46 -0.62 0.75
CA ASP A 131 -7.04 -1.26 1.99
C ASP A 131 -8.22 -1.15 2.96
N TRP A 132 -8.91 -2.26 3.21
CA TRP A 132 -10.20 -2.29 3.92
C TRP A 132 -10.03 -2.18 5.44
N ASN A 133 -8.85 -2.48 5.97
CA ASN A 133 -8.62 -2.52 7.42
C ASN A 133 -7.56 -1.51 7.90
N ASN A 134 -7.03 -0.70 6.98
CA ASN A 134 -6.01 0.32 7.21
C ASN A 134 -4.73 -0.28 7.83
N ASP A 135 -4.37 -1.52 7.44
CA ASP A 135 -3.18 -2.23 7.94
C ASP A 135 -1.89 -1.96 7.15
N GLY A 136 -2.00 -1.34 5.97
CA GLY A 136 -0.88 -0.98 5.10
C GLY A 136 -0.73 -1.90 3.90
N THR A 137 -1.48 -3.00 3.87
CA THR A 137 -1.61 -3.92 2.76
C THR A 137 -2.91 -3.62 2.03
N PHE A 138 -2.85 -3.41 0.72
CA PHE A 138 -4.04 -3.25 -0.09
C PHE A 138 -4.63 -4.63 -0.40
N ASP A 139 -5.96 -4.74 -0.33
CA ASP A 139 -6.69 -6.00 -0.43
C ASP A 139 -7.32 -6.20 -1.80
N GLU A 140 -7.77 -5.10 -2.42
CA GLU A 140 -8.49 -5.11 -3.68
C GLU A 140 -7.90 -4.08 -4.63
N PHE A 141 -7.72 -4.48 -5.90
CA PHE A 141 -6.88 -3.75 -6.85
C PHE A 141 -7.61 -3.48 -8.18
N GLY A 142 -7.30 -2.33 -8.78
CA GLY A 142 -7.75 -2.01 -10.14
C GLY A 142 -9.26 -1.84 -10.30
N LEU A 143 -9.92 -1.31 -9.27
CA LEU A 143 -11.36 -1.05 -9.27
C LEU A 143 -11.71 0.10 -10.22
N THR A 144 -12.82 -0.06 -10.94
CA THR A 144 -13.25 0.85 -12.02
C THR A 144 -14.64 1.46 -11.83
N GLY A 145 -15.29 1.19 -10.70
CA GLY A 145 -16.62 1.71 -10.36
C GLY A 145 -16.92 1.46 -8.89
N ASP A 146 -18.21 1.39 -8.53
CA ASP A 146 -18.64 1.10 -7.15
C ASP A 146 -18.06 -0.22 -6.67
N VAL A 147 -17.72 -0.30 -5.38
CA VAL A 147 -17.29 -1.53 -4.74
C VAL A 147 -18.01 -1.70 -3.41
N THR A 148 -18.47 -2.92 -3.12
CA THR A 148 -19.10 -3.31 -1.84
C THR A 148 -18.22 -4.34 -1.16
N HIS A 149 -17.93 -4.13 0.12
CA HIS A 149 -17.12 -5.05 0.93
C HIS A 149 -17.88 -5.50 2.18
N ASP A 150 -17.83 -6.80 2.48
CA ASP A 150 -18.38 -7.41 3.70
C ASP A 150 -17.24 -7.69 4.70
N PHE A 151 -17.26 -6.99 5.83
CA PHE A 151 -16.29 -7.17 6.91
C PHE A 151 -16.54 -8.43 7.75
N GLY A 152 -17.64 -9.15 7.49
CA GLY A 152 -18.07 -10.34 8.23
C GLY A 152 -18.64 -10.05 9.62
N ALA A 153 -18.50 -8.83 10.12
CA ALA A 153 -19.06 -8.36 11.38
C ALA A 153 -19.48 -6.89 11.27
N ALA A 154 -20.48 -6.51 12.06
CA ALA A 154 -20.86 -5.11 12.19
C ALA A 154 -19.79 -4.37 13.01
N GLY A 155 -19.43 -3.16 12.59
CA GLY A 155 -18.37 -2.42 13.26
C GLY A 155 -18.07 -1.05 12.67
N THR A 156 -17.04 -0.43 13.22
CA THR A 156 -16.45 0.80 12.71
C THR A 156 -15.09 0.47 12.13
N TYR A 157 -14.87 0.84 10.87
CA TYR A 157 -13.70 0.48 10.08
C TYR A 157 -13.13 1.73 9.43
N THR A 158 -11.80 1.85 9.46
CA THR A 158 -11.06 2.87 8.72
C THR A 158 -10.49 2.20 7.48
N ILE A 159 -10.66 2.82 6.32
CA ILE A 159 -10.20 2.32 5.03
C ILE A 159 -9.23 3.31 4.38
N ARG A 160 -8.39 2.84 3.46
CA ARG A 160 -7.58 3.69 2.59
C ARG A 160 -7.90 3.44 1.13
N ILE A 161 -7.92 4.51 0.35
CA ILE A 161 -8.05 4.47 -1.10
C ILE A 161 -6.83 5.15 -1.72
N ARG A 162 -6.25 4.53 -2.75
CA ARG A 162 -5.18 5.12 -3.58
C ARG A 162 -5.47 4.92 -5.06
N GLY A 163 -4.74 5.64 -5.90
CA GLY A 163 -4.82 5.51 -7.35
C GLY A 163 -5.76 6.55 -7.97
N THR A 164 -6.36 6.23 -9.12
CA THR A 164 -7.26 7.14 -9.82
C THR A 164 -8.67 7.04 -9.23
N PHE A 165 -8.98 7.94 -8.31
CA PHE A 165 -10.28 8.01 -7.63
C PHE A 165 -10.84 9.46 -7.67
N PRO A 166 -11.24 9.94 -8.85
CA PRO A 166 -11.45 11.37 -9.11
C PRO A 166 -12.66 12.00 -8.39
N ARG A 167 -13.58 11.17 -7.89
CA ARG A 167 -14.79 11.58 -7.17
C ARG A 167 -15.39 10.40 -6.40
N ILE A 168 -15.70 10.62 -5.13
CA ILE A 168 -16.69 9.81 -4.40
C ILE A 168 -18.06 10.42 -4.66
N TYR A 169 -19.12 9.62 -4.86
CA TYR A 169 -20.41 10.15 -5.35
C TYR A 169 -21.60 9.73 -4.47
N PHE A 170 -21.72 10.36 -3.32
CA PHE A 170 -22.80 10.08 -2.38
C PHE A 170 -24.18 10.61 -2.81
N ASP A 171 -24.29 11.52 -3.78
CA ASP A 171 -25.59 11.98 -4.31
C ASP A 171 -26.40 10.86 -5.00
N SER A 172 -25.77 9.70 -5.24
CA SER A 172 -26.45 8.44 -5.63
C SER A 172 -27.42 7.90 -4.56
N GLY A 173 -27.27 8.29 -3.28
CA GLY A 173 -28.06 7.76 -2.17
C GLY A 173 -27.44 6.55 -1.47
N ILE A 174 -26.31 6.04 -1.98
CA ILE A 174 -25.65 4.83 -1.46
C ILE A 174 -24.94 5.14 -0.16
N ASP A 175 -25.27 4.40 0.90
CA ASP A 175 -24.59 4.38 2.21
C ASP A 175 -24.21 5.75 2.82
N GLN A 176 -24.99 6.79 2.50
CA GLN A 176 -24.69 8.19 2.87
C GLN A 176 -24.44 8.40 4.37
N THR A 177 -25.10 7.62 5.24
CA THR A 177 -24.95 7.77 6.70
C THR A 177 -23.90 6.82 7.30
N LYS A 178 -23.31 5.93 6.50
CA LYS A 178 -22.28 5.00 6.96
C LYS A 178 -20.90 5.64 7.06
N ILE A 179 -20.57 6.63 6.23
CA ILE A 179 -19.32 7.40 6.40
C ILE A 179 -19.41 8.33 7.63
N LEU A 180 -18.39 8.29 8.47
CA LEU A 180 -18.31 9.04 9.72
C LEU A 180 -17.27 10.17 9.68
N SER A 181 -16.15 9.98 8.99
CA SER A 181 -15.11 11.02 8.90
C SER A 181 -14.27 10.93 7.64
N ILE A 182 -13.77 12.10 7.22
CA ILE A 182 -12.58 12.21 6.37
C ILE A 182 -11.40 12.41 7.33
N ASP A 183 -10.47 11.47 7.31
CA ASP A 183 -9.31 11.44 8.21
C ASP A 183 -8.03 11.89 7.50
N GLN A 184 -7.94 11.74 6.18
CA GLN A 184 -6.85 12.26 5.34
C GLN A 184 -7.30 12.36 3.87
N TRP A 185 -6.87 13.41 3.16
CA TRP A 185 -7.14 13.57 1.73
C TRP A 185 -6.16 12.81 0.83
N GLY A 186 -4.89 12.74 1.24
CA GLY A 186 -3.84 12.11 0.46
C GLY A 186 -3.49 12.88 -0.81
N ASP A 187 -3.07 12.17 -1.85
CA ASP A 187 -2.62 12.70 -3.13
C ASP A 187 -3.63 12.47 -4.27
N ILE A 188 -4.87 12.09 -3.94
CA ILE A 188 -5.94 11.95 -4.92
C ILE A 188 -6.18 13.32 -5.59
N ILE A 189 -6.05 13.34 -6.92
CA ILE A 189 -6.40 14.49 -7.75
C ILE A 189 -7.91 14.41 -8.02
N TRP A 190 -8.66 15.30 -7.39
CA TRP A 190 -10.11 15.32 -7.51
C TRP A 190 -10.52 16.05 -8.79
N SER A 191 -11.29 15.39 -9.65
CA SER A 191 -11.79 15.99 -10.89
C SER A 191 -13.08 16.78 -10.67
N SER A 192 -13.84 16.44 -9.63
CA SER A 192 -15.07 17.12 -9.26
C SER A 192 -15.46 16.83 -7.81
N MET A 193 -15.94 17.85 -7.12
CA MET A 193 -16.53 17.72 -5.78
C MET A 193 -18.07 17.75 -5.81
N ASN A 194 -18.67 17.78 -7.00
CA ASN A 194 -20.13 17.82 -7.14
C ASN A 194 -20.76 16.57 -6.51
N GLY A 195 -21.72 16.71 -5.60
CA GLY A 195 -22.37 15.57 -4.98
C GLY A 195 -21.46 14.66 -4.14
N ALA A 196 -20.22 15.06 -3.84
CA ALA A 196 -19.24 14.16 -3.26
C ALA A 196 -19.64 13.70 -1.87
N PHE A 197 -19.94 14.61 -0.94
CA PHE A 197 -20.40 14.27 0.42
C PHE A 197 -21.84 14.72 0.67
N ALA A 198 -22.68 14.69 -0.38
CA ALA A 198 -24.07 15.11 -0.30
C ALA A 198 -24.86 14.20 0.65
N ASN A 199 -25.59 14.80 1.59
CA ASN A 199 -26.43 14.12 2.59
C ASN A 199 -25.69 13.17 3.55
N CYS A 200 -24.36 13.24 3.62
CA CYS A 200 -23.57 12.50 4.61
C CYS A 200 -23.72 13.12 6.01
N SER A 201 -24.86 12.91 6.65
CA SER A 201 -25.27 13.60 7.89
C SER A 201 -24.43 13.25 9.12
N ASN A 202 -23.76 12.09 9.12
CA ASN A 202 -22.86 11.66 10.19
C ASN A 202 -21.40 12.10 9.96
N LEU A 203 -21.10 12.74 8.82
CA LEU A 203 -19.73 13.06 8.44
C LEU A 203 -19.12 14.17 9.29
N THR A 204 -17.92 13.91 9.78
CA THR A 204 -17.05 14.85 10.50
C THR A 204 -15.73 15.06 9.76
N TYR A 205 -14.99 16.11 10.13
CA TYR A 205 -13.74 16.48 9.46
C TYR A 205 -12.56 16.38 10.43
N ASN A 206 -11.74 15.33 10.27
CA ASN A 206 -10.54 15.08 11.07
C ASN A 206 -9.24 15.33 10.31
N ALA A 207 -9.31 15.39 8.97
CA ALA A 207 -8.16 15.60 8.11
C ALA A 207 -7.38 16.88 8.44
N THR A 208 -6.05 16.77 8.39
CA THR A 208 -5.13 17.90 8.60
C THR A 208 -4.49 18.39 7.31
N ASP A 209 -4.56 17.58 6.26
CA ASP A 209 -4.23 17.92 4.89
C ASP A 209 -5.44 18.50 4.13
N ALA A 210 -5.21 18.89 2.88
CA ALA A 210 -6.21 19.50 2.01
C ALA A 210 -6.35 18.68 0.72
N PRO A 211 -7.54 18.63 0.10
CA PRO A 211 -7.70 17.93 -1.17
C PRO A 211 -6.93 18.63 -2.28
N ASP A 212 -6.38 17.84 -3.21
CA ASP A 212 -5.89 18.38 -4.48
C ASP A 212 -7.08 18.65 -5.41
N LEU A 213 -7.41 19.93 -5.58
CA LEU A 213 -8.50 20.43 -6.42
C LEU A 213 -8.00 21.06 -7.72
N THR A 214 -6.77 20.79 -8.15
CA THR A 214 -6.16 21.46 -9.31
C THR A 214 -6.90 21.23 -10.63
N THR A 215 -7.80 20.24 -10.68
CA THR A 215 -8.60 19.87 -11.86
C THR A 215 -10.11 20.10 -11.71
N VAL A 216 -10.58 20.69 -10.61
CA VAL A 216 -12.01 20.96 -10.33
C VAL A 216 -12.53 22.22 -11.00
#